data_AF-A0A9N9IKQ1-F1
#
_entry.id   AF-A0A9N9IKQ1-F1
#
_cell.length_a   1.000
_cell.length_b   1.000
_cell.length_c   1.000
_cell.angle_alpha   90.00
_cell.angle_beta   90.00
_cell.angle_gamma   90.00
#
_symmetry.space_group_name_H-M   'P 1'
#
loop_
_entity.id
_entity.type
_entity.pdbx_description
1 polymer ?
#
loop_
_entity_poly.entity_id
_entity_poly.type
_entity_poly.pdbx_seq_one_letter_code
_entity_poly.pdbx_strand_id
1 'polypeptide(L)'
;RKNTVNGMVYKDDPTIFAWELANEPQAVYTSNAHDVVFQWFDETSKFIKSLDKNHLVTTGTEGKHGKDWFITMHKSDSIGDPSPENLQRAVNFMRTFLQETSDWSTNILKKPVLLGEYGMARDGWTDLSKYDPEAPVTNRNKYFTEVAKTIFELEKQHAQTGLMFWAYSGIGRPSDSKPTWVGDPPHEETLRVFLDHAKQIKNENKLTVL
;
A
#
# COMPACT_ATOMS: atom_id res chain seq x y z
N ARG A 1 -7.20 -13.20 20.26
CA ARG A 1 -6.00 -13.64 21.03
C ARG A 1 -5.81 -12.72 22.23
N LYS A 2 -5.18 -13.18 23.33
CA LYS A 2 -4.67 -12.31 24.40
C LYS A 2 -3.16 -12.15 24.22
N ASN A 3 -2.66 -10.94 24.36
CA ASN A 3 -1.24 -10.60 24.35
C ASN A 3 -0.59 -11.16 25.63
N THR A 4 0.51 -11.89 25.47
CA THR A 4 1.21 -12.54 26.60
C THR A 4 2.19 -11.61 27.33
N VAL A 5 2.44 -10.41 26.80
CA VAL A 5 3.36 -9.41 27.38
C VAL A 5 2.58 -8.34 28.14
N ASN A 6 1.65 -7.64 27.48
CA ASN A 6 0.87 -6.55 28.10
C ASN A 6 -0.51 -6.98 28.62
N GLY A 7 -0.94 -8.23 28.35
CA GLY A 7 -2.23 -8.76 28.80
C GLY A 7 -3.47 -8.25 28.05
N MET A 8 -3.36 -7.36 27.07
CA MET A 8 -4.50 -6.87 26.31
C MET A 8 -5.09 -7.95 25.39
N VAL A 9 -6.41 -7.92 25.17
CA VAL A 9 -7.07 -8.80 24.19
C VAL A 9 -7.03 -8.09 22.85
N TYR A 10 -6.58 -8.76 21.78
CA TYR A 10 -6.25 -8.12 20.50
C TYR A 10 -7.43 -7.31 19.90
N LYS A 11 -8.67 -7.77 20.08
CA LYS A 11 -9.86 -7.05 19.59
C LYS A 11 -10.22 -5.79 20.39
N ASP A 12 -9.53 -5.57 21.51
CA ASP A 12 -9.70 -4.47 22.45
C ASP A 12 -8.36 -3.70 22.63
N ASP A 13 -7.35 -3.94 21.77
CA ASP A 13 -5.99 -3.37 21.81
C ASP A 13 -5.82 -2.29 20.72
N PRO A 14 -5.92 -0.99 21.05
CA PRO A 14 -5.95 0.10 20.07
C PRO A 14 -4.61 0.33 19.34
N THR A 15 -3.58 -0.47 19.64
CA THR A 15 -2.34 -0.54 18.85
C THR A 15 -2.59 -1.14 17.45
N ILE A 16 -3.69 -1.88 17.27
CA ILE A 16 -4.08 -2.49 16.00
C ILE A 16 -4.91 -1.49 15.18
N PHE A 17 -4.45 -1.15 13.97
CA PHE A 17 -5.19 -0.25 13.08
C PHE A 17 -6.38 -0.95 12.38
N ALA A 18 -6.13 -2.12 11.80
CA ALA A 18 -7.11 -2.89 11.02
C ALA A 18 -6.82 -4.39 11.06
N TRP A 19 -7.84 -5.19 10.75
CA TRP A 19 -7.68 -6.58 10.31
C TRP A 19 -7.72 -6.66 8.80
N GLU A 20 -6.71 -7.28 8.21
CA GLU A 20 -6.69 -7.58 6.77
C GLU A 20 -7.20 -8.99 6.49
N LEU A 21 -7.92 -9.19 5.38
CA LEU A 21 -8.46 -10.51 5.01
C LEU A 21 -7.36 -11.46 4.49
N ALA A 22 -6.55 -11.00 3.54
CA ALA A 22 -5.36 -11.70 3.03
C ALA A 22 -4.50 -10.73 2.21
N ASN A 23 -3.20 -10.98 2.11
CA ASN A 23 -2.30 -10.32 1.17
C ASN A 23 -2.60 -10.81 -0.27
N GLU A 24 -2.87 -9.89 -1.18
CA GLU A 24 -3.05 -10.12 -2.62
C GLU A 24 -4.07 -11.23 -3.06
N PRO A 25 -5.24 -11.46 -2.43
CA PRO A 25 -6.19 -12.50 -2.88
C PRO A 25 -6.60 -12.40 -4.37
N GLN A 26 -6.40 -13.50 -5.12
CA GLN A 26 -6.71 -13.64 -6.56
C GLN A 26 -7.67 -14.82 -6.83
N ALA A 27 -8.60 -14.64 -7.78
CA ALA A 27 -9.62 -15.65 -8.15
C ALA A 27 -9.43 -16.26 -9.56
N VAL A 28 -8.18 -16.57 -9.92
CA VAL A 28 -7.70 -16.73 -11.31
C VAL A 28 -8.11 -18.00 -12.09
N TYR A 29 -9.01 -18.85 -11.58
CA TYR A 29 -9.32 -20.16 -12.20
C TYR A 29 -10.81 -20.53 -12.31
N THR A 30 -11.74 -19.56 -12.31
CA THR A 30 -13.18 -19.85 -12.53
C THR A 30 -13.88 -18.81 -13.41
N SER A 31 -14.92 -19.23 -14.13
CA SER A 31 -15.71 -18.37 -15.04
C SER A 31 -16.58 -17.33 -14.32
N ASN A 32 -16.83 -17.51 -13.02
CA ASN A 32 -17.58 -16.60 -12.16
C ASN A 32 -16.70 -15.92 -11.08
N ALA A 33 -15.43 -15.65 -11.40
CA ALA A 33 -14.41 -15.19 -10.44
C ALA A 33 -14.84 -13.98 -9.59
N HIS A 34 -15.59 -13.04 -10.18
CA HIS A 34 -16.07 -11.83 -9.50
C HIS A 34 -17.07 -12.14 -8.37
N ASP A 35 -18.01 -13.07 -8.60
CA ASP A 35 -19.01 -13.45 -7.60
C ASP A 35 -18.35 -14.21 -6.44
N VAL A 36 -17.44 -15.13 -6.77
CA VAL A 36 -16.70 -15.95 -5.79
C VAL A 36 -15.84 -15.08 -4.87
N VAL A 37 -15.06 -14.15 -5.43
CA VAL A 37 -14.19 -13.28 -4.62
C VAL A 37 -15.01 -12.28 -3.79
N PHE A 38 -16.11 -11.74 -4.34
CA PHE A 38 -16.96 -10.83 -3.58
C PHE A 38 -17.72 -11.53 -2.44
N GLN A 39 -18.27 -12.73 -2.68
CA GLN A 39 -18.92 -13.51 -1.62
C GLN A 39 -17.92 -13.80 -0.49
N TRP A 40 -16.69 -14.21 -0.82
CA TRP A 40 -15.65 -14.46 0.17
C TRP A 40 -15.28 -13.20 0.98
N PHE A 41 -15.13 -12.03 0.33
CA PHE A 41 -14.89 -10.76 1.02
C PHE A 41 -16.05 -10.37 1.96
N ASP A 42 -17.30 -10.50 1.51
CA ASP A 42 -18.50 -10.13 2.28
C ASP A 42 -18.71 -11.06 3.49
N GLU A 43 -18.60 -12.37 3.31
CA GLU A 43 -18.74 -13.35 4.40
C GLU A 43 -17.60 -13.24 5.42
N THR A 44 -16.35 -13.14 4.97
CA THR A 44 -15.18 -13.09 5.87
C THR A 44 -15.13 -11.77 6.66
N SER A 45 -15.43 -10.63 6.02
CA SER A 45 -15.48 -9.34 6.72
C SER A 45 -16.63 -9.26 7.74
N LYS A 46 -17.80 -9.83 7.43
CA LYS A 46 -18.91 -10.00 8.40
C LYS A 46 -18.53 -10.91 9.57
N PHE A 47 -17.82 -12.01 9.30
CA PHE A 47 -17.34 -12.91 10.34
C PHE A 47 -16.38 -12.19 11.30
N ILE A 48 -15.37 -11.48 10.78
CA ILE A 48 -14.46 -10.68 11.63
C ILE A 48 -15.25 -9.62 12.42
N LYS A 49 -16.17 -8.89 11.79
CA LYS A 49 -17.02 -7.90 12.47
C LYS A 49 -17.99 -8.47 13.51
N SER A 50 -18.25 -9.78 13.50
CA SER A 50 -18.99 -10.46 14.57
C SER A 50 -18.14 -10.68 15.83
N LEU A 51 -16.82 -10.85 15.66
CA LEU A 51 -15.84 -11.09 16.72
C LEU A 51 -15.25 -9.78 17.28
N ASP A 52 -15.00 -8.82 16.41
CA ASP A 52 -14.38 -7.52 16.69
C ASP A 52 -15.19 -6.39 16.05
N LYS A 53 -15.76 -5.52 16.89
CA LYS A 53 -16.54 -4.36 16.44
C LYS A 53 -15.72 -3.07 16.41
N ASN A 54 -14.53 -3.07 17.00
CA ASN A 54 -13.70 -1.90 17.29
C ASN A 54 -12.81 -1.56 16.10
N HIS A 55 -12.00 -2.51 15.64
CA HIS A 55 -10.98 -2.27 14.61
C HIS A 55 -11.55 -2.19 13.19
N LEU A 56 -10.85 -1.51 12.29
CA LEU A 56 -11.18 -1.51 10.87
C LEU A 56 -10.99 -2.90 10.26
N VAL A 57 -11.59 -3.13 9.08
CA VAL A 57 -11.35 -4.34 8.28
C VAL A 57 -11.01 -3.92 6.86
N THR A 58 -9.84 -4.34 6.38
CA THR A 58 -9.30 -4.11 5.03
C THR A 58 -9.21 -5.44 4.27
N THR A 59 -9.12 -5.36 2.94
CA THR A 59 -9.21 -6.52 2.06
C THR A 59 -7.85 -7.02 1.52
N GLY A 60 -6.81 -6.18 1.53
CA GLY A 60 -5.39 -6.60 1.44
C GLY A 60 -4.75 -6.76 0.07
N THR A 61 -5.27 -6.06 -0.95
CA THR A 61 -4.62 -5.88 -2.26
C THR A 61 -4.49 -4.35 -2.54
N GLU A 62 -3.84 -3.90 -3.64
CA GLU A 62 -3.13 -2.60 -3.77
C GLU A 62 -3.53 -1.53 -4.88
N GLY A 63 -4.30 -1.85 -5.94
CA GLY A 63 -4.75 -1.06 -7.11
C GLY A 63 -4.40 -1.43 -8.60
N LYS A 64 -5.01 -2.41 -9.34
CA LYS A 64 -4.67 -2.79 -10.76
C LYS A 64 -5.74 -2.71 -11.87
N HIS A 65 -6.65 -3.70 -12.00
CA HIS A 65 -7.09 -4.29 -13.30
C HIS A 65 -7.99 -3.42 -14.24
N GLY A 66 -8.04 -2.10 -14.07
CA GLY A 66 -8.82 -1.17 -14.90
C GLY A 66 -10.28 -1.05 -14.46
N LYS A 67 -10.91 0.11 -14.71
CA LYS A 67 -12.12 0.62 -14.01
C LYS A 67 -13.20 -0.38 -13.56
N ASP A 68 -13.59 -1.36 -14.37
CA ASP A 68 -14.63 -2.32 -13.95
C ASP A 68 -14.11 -3.36 -12.96
N TRP A 69 -12.88 -3.87 -13.15
CA TRP A 69 -12.16 -4.53 -12.07
C TRP A 69 -11.72 -3.54 -10.99
N PHE A 70 -11.59 -2.23 -11.26
CA PHE A 70 -11.49 -1.27 -10.15
C PHE A 70 -12.75 -1.38 -9.29
N ILE A 71 -13.92 -0.97 -9.77
CA ILE A 71 -15.14 -0.94 -8.95
C ILE A 71 -15.57 -2.35 -8.45
N THR A 72 -15.18 -3.43 -9.13
CA THR A 72 -15.52 -4.82 -8.74
C THR A 72 -14.50 -5.50 -7.82
N MET A 73 -13.22 -5.48 -8.18
CA MET A 73 -12.16 -5.98 -7.30
C MET A 73 -12.05 -5.01 -6.12
N HIS A 74 -11.98 -3.68 -6.35
CA HIS A 74 -11.59 -2.60 -5.42
C HIS A 74 -12.74 -1.99 -4.59
N LYS A 75 -13.18 -2.47 -3.43
CA LYS A 75 -13.17 -3.80 -2.77
C LYS A 75 -11.85 -4.61 -2.54
N SER A 76 -10.61 -4.19 -2.89
CA SER A 76 -9.33 -4.92 -3.26
C SER A 76 -9.02 -5.39 -4.74
N ASP A 77 -8.10 -4.94 -5.64
CA ASP A 77 -6.91 -3.99 -5.73
C ASP A 77 -5.68 -4.43 -6.74
N SER A 78 -4.31 -4.57 -6.51
CA SER A 78 -3.12 -4.46 -7.54
C SER A 78 -2.31 -5.75 -7.95
N ILE A 79 -1.09 -5.85 -8.61
CA ILE A 79 0.17 -5.03 -8.90
C ILE A 79 0.60 -4.78 -10.40
N GLY A 80 1.67 -3.98 -10.70
CA GLY A 80 2.29 -3.70 -12.05
C GLY A 80 3.77 -3.15 -12.11
N ASP A 81 4.45 -3.12 -13.29
CA ASP A 81 5.95 -3.15 -13.47
C ASP A 81 6.73 -1.86 -13.99
N PRO A 82 7.98 -1.54 -13.52
CA PRO A 82 8.70 -0.29 -13.85
C PRO A 82 10.11 -0.37 -14.53
N SER A 83 10.25 0.27 -15.71
CA SER A 83 11.49 0.69 -16.40
C SER A 83 11.72 2.24 -16.35
N PRO A 84 12.81 2.81 -16.91
CA PRO A 84 13.03 4.28 -16.95
C PRO A 84 12.03 5.07 -17.81
N GLU A 85 11.59 4.53 -18.95
CA GLU A 85 10.45 5.11 -19.68
C GLU A 85 9.17 4.96 -18.85
N ASN A 86 9.05 3.86 -18.11
CA ASN A 86 8.00 3.72 -17.11
C ASN A 86 8.24 4.58 -15.87
N LEU A 87 9.29 5.40 -15.71
CA LEU A 87 9.26 6.42 -14.64
C LEU A 87 8.20 7.46 -14.98
N GLN A 88 8.18 7.96 -16.21
CA GLN A 88 7.12 8.87 -16.64
C GLN A 88 5.79 8.14 -16.78
N ARG A 89 5.75 6.90 -17.31
CA ARG A 89 4.49 6.14 -17.37
C ARG A 89 3.96 5.77 -15.98
N ALA A 90 4.81 5.42 -15.00
CA ALA A 90 4.39 5.09 -13.64
C ALA A 90 4.05 6.33 -12.82
N VAL A 91 4.72 7.47 -12.98
CA VAL A 91 4.27 8.74 -12.37
C VAL A 91 2.94 9.19 -12.97
N ASN A 92 2.74 9.05 -14.28
CA ASN A 92 1.45 9.36 -14.92
C ASN A 92 0.36 8.38 -14.49
N PHE A 93 0.62 7.06 -14.55
CA PHE A 93 -0.28 6.01 -14.11
C PHE A 93 -0.64 6.20 -12.64
N MET A 94 0.32 6.41 -11.75
CA MET A 94 0.11 6.67 -10.33
C MET A 94 -0.72 7.95 -10.09
N ARG A 95 -0.48 9.02 -10.85
CA ARG A 95 -1.28 10.25 -10.75
C ARG A 95 -2.74 10.04 -11.19
N THR A 96 -2.97 9.34 -12.30
CA THR A 96 -4.31 8.94 -12.73
C THR A 96 -4.95 7.99 -11.73
N PHE A 97 -4.24 6.93 -11.34
CA PHE A 97 -4.68 5.92 -10.39
C PHE A 97 -5.07 6.53 -9.05
N LEU A 98 -4.24 7.37 -8.44
CA LEU A 98 -4.57 8.02 -7.16
C LEU A 98 -5.73 9.01 -7.28
N GLN A 99 -5.82 9.76 -8.39
CA GLN A 99 -6.95 10.66 -8.62
C GLN A 99 -8.26 9.86 -8.78
N GLU A 100 -8.28 8.85 -9.64
CA GLU A 100 -9.45 8.00 -9.86
C GLU A 100 -9.83 7.23 -8.59
N THR A 101 -8.86 6.67 -7.87
CA THR A 101 -9.03 5.99 -6.56
C THR A 101 -9.61 6.94 -5.52
N SER A 102 -9.07 8.16 -5.41
CA SER A 102 -9.61 9.22 -4.57
C SER A 102 -11.06 9.55 -4.93
N ASP A 103 -11.36 9.72 -6.22
CA ASP A 103 -12.70 10.04 -6.69
C ASP A 103 -13.68 8.89 -6.46
N TRP A 104 -13.28 7.64 -6.67
CA TRP A 104 -14.13 6.48 -6.39
C TRP A 104 -14.37 6.30 -4.89
N SER A 105 -13.34 6.46 -4.05
CA SER A 105 -13.48 6.36 -2.59
C SER A 105 -14.31 7.50 -1.99
N THR A 106 -14.05 8.74 -2.43
CA THR A 106 -14.65 9.97 -1.88
C THR A 106 -16.03 10.27 -2.49
N ASN A 107 -16.22 10.07 -3.79
CA ASN A 107 -17.48 10.41 -4.47
C ASN A 107 -18.47 9.25 -4.52
N ILE A 108 -18.01 7.99 -4.68
CA ILE A 108 -18.90 6.81 -4.79
C ILE A 108 -19.02 6.07 -3.45
N LEU A 109 -17.91 5.56 -2.91
CA LEU A 109 -17.94 4.59 -1.79
C LEU A 109 -18.13 5.24 -0.40
N LYS A 110 -17.81 6.53 -0.25
CA LYS A 110 -17.85 7.29 1.01
C LYS A 110 -17.00 6.64 2.11
N LYS A 111 -15.77 6.26 1.77
CA LYS A 111 -14.81 5.58 2.67
C LYS A 111 -13.40 6.19 2.56
N PRO A 112 -12.55 5.99 3.58
CA PRO A 112 -11.10 6.15 3.44
C PRO A 112 -10.51 5.13 2.46
N VAL A 113 -9.38 5.48 1.86
CA VAL A 113 -8.50 4.57 1.12
C VAL A 113 -7.05 4.75 1.60
N LEU A 114 -6.26 3.69 1.46
CA LEU A 114 -4.87 3.62 1.87
C LEU A 114 -4.10 3.00 0.72
N LEU A 115 -3.07 3.69 0.23
CA LEU A 115 -2.08 3.08 -0.66
C LEU A 115 -1.22 2.13 0.18
N GLY A 116 -1.73 0.91 0.40
CA GLY A 116 -1.19 -0.08 1.34
C GLY A 116 0.18 -0.63 0.93
N GLU A 117 0.43 -0.68 -0.37
CA GLU A 117 1.72 -1.04 -0.95
C GLU A 117 2.03 -0.13 -2.14
N TYR A 118 3.26 0.37 -2.18
CA TYR A 118 3.92 0.82 -3.41
C TYR A 118 5.43 0.72 -3.28
N GLY A 119 6.09 0.38 -4.39
CA GLY A 119 7.53 0.18 -4.45
C GLY A 119 8.10 0.56 -5.82
N MET A 120 9.44 0.63 -5.91
CA MET A 120 10.13 0.58 -7.20
C MET A 120 11.53 -0.02 -7.01
N ALA A 121 12.07 -0.69 -8.02
CA ALA A 121 13.44 -1.21 -8.00
C ALA A 121 14.51 -0.12 -7.78
N ARG A 122 15.75 -0.56 -7.51
CA ARG A 122 16.93 0.32 -7.54
C ARG A 122 17.30 0.65 -8.99
N ASP A 123 18.30 1.51 -9.16
CA ASP A 123 18.79 2.00 -10.45
C ASP A 123 19.66 0.93 -11.16
N GLY A 124 19.04 -0.21 -11.51
CA GLY A 124 19.66 -1.39 -12.16
C GLY A 124 20.00 -1.24 -13.64
N TRP A 125 20.27 0.00 -14.08
CA TRP A 125 20.94 0.34 -15.35
C TRP A 125 22.36 0.88 -15.08
N THR A 126 22.85 0.72 -13.85
CA THR A 126 24.26 0.85 -13.48
C THR A 126 24.96 -0.51 -13.61
N ASP A 127 26.28 -0.56 -13.41
CA ASP A 127 27.04 -1.83 -13.38
C ASP A 127 26.66 -2.74 -12.19
N LEU A 128 25.87 -2.21 -11.24
CA LEU A 128 25.35 -2.94 -10.10
C LEU A 128 23.95 -3.51 -10.39
N SER A 129 23.71 -4.73 -9.91
CA SER A 129 22.40 -5.37 -9.99
C SER A 129 21.32 -4.50 -9.34
N LYS A 130 20.08 -4.53 -9.87
CA LYS A 130 18.96 -3.86 -9.19
C LYS A 130 18.76 -4.35 -7.75
N TYR A 131 19.23 -5.57 -7.44
CA TYR A 131 19.19 -6.23 -6.13
C TYR A 131 20.39 -5.92 -5.22
N ASP A 132 21.39 -5.18 -5.71
CA ASP A 132 22.61 -4.86 -4.95
C ASP A 132 22.32 -3.74 -3.92
N PRO A 133 22.72 -3.88 -2.64
CA PRO A 133 22.49 -2.84 -1.63
C PRO A 133 23.21 -1.51 -1.90
N GLU A 134 24.25 -1.49 -2.75
CA GLU A 134 25.00 -0.30 -3.12
C GLU A 134 24.49 0.35 -4.42
N ALA A 135 23.61 -0.31 -5.19
CA ALA A 135 23.05 0.28 -6.41
C ALA A 135 22.26 1.57 -6.08
N PRO A 136 22.33 2.65 -6.88
CA PRO A 136 21.65 3.90 -6.54
C PRO A 136 20.11 3.77 -6.47
N VAL A 137 19.45 4.69 -5.78
CA VAL A 137 17.98 4.75 -5.62
C VAL A 137 17.40 6.06 -6.16
N THR A 138 18.03 6.66 -7.17
CA THR A 138 17.72 8.03 -7.62
C THR A 138 16.34 8.12 -8.25
N ASN A 139 15.90 7.11 -9.02
CA ASN A 139 14.55 7.11 -9.58
C ASN A 139 13.51 6.71 -8.54
N ARG A 140 13.82 5.80 -7.59
CA ARG A 140 12.92 5.50 -6.47
C ARG A 140 12.62 6.76 -5.67
N ASN A 141 13.63 7.53 -5.30
CA ASN A 141 13.43 8.74 -4.50
C ASN A 141 12.59 9.78 -5.26
N LYS A 142 12.74 9.90 -6.59
CA LYS A 142 11.84 10.73 -7.43
C LYS A 142 10.40 10.19 -7.40
N TYR A 143 10.19 8.91 -7.68
CA TYR A 143 8.86 8.27 -7.69
C TYR A 143 8.16 8.41 -6.33
N PHE A 144 8.85 8.08 -5.24
CA PHE A 144 8.31 8.19 -3.88
C PHE A 144 8.00 9.65 -3.50
N THR A 145 8.81 10.61 -3.95
CA THR A 145 8.53 12.04 -3.76
C THR A 145 7.29 12.48 -4.54
N GLU A 146 7.09 12.00 -5.77
CA GLU A 146 5.90 12.32 -6.56
C GLU A 146 4.63 11.63 -6.02
N VAL A 147 4.72 10.40 -5.51
CA VAL A 147 3.62 9.72 -4.78
C VAL A 147 3.22 10.56 -3.57
N ALA A 148 4.18 10.89 -2.69
CA ALA A 148 3.92 11.65 -1.47
C ALA A 148 3.31 13.04 -1.76
N LYS A 149 3.77 13.74 -2.80
CA LYS A 149 3.16 14.99 -3.28
C LYS A 149 1.74 14.80 -3.79
N THR A 150 1.48 13.77 -4.59
CA THR A 150 0.14 13.53 -5.14
C THR A 150 -0.86 13.16 -4.05
N ILE A 151 -0.48 12.32 -3.09
CA ILE A 151 -1.25 12.06 -1.87
C ILE A 151 -1.54 13.38 -1.12
N PHE A 152 -0.51 14.20 -0.87
CA PHE A 152 -0.66 15.45 -0.12
C PHE A 152 -1.62 16.47 -0.77
N GLU A 153 -1.59 16.63 -2.10
CA GLU A 153 -2.52 17.49 -2.81
C GLU A 153 -3.94 16.90 -2.92
N LEU A 154 -4.11 15.58 -2.73
CA LEU A 154 -5.42 14.93 -2.57
C LEU A 154 -5.97 15.10 -1.15
N GLU A 155 -5.15 14.94 -0.10
CA GLU A 155 -5.53 15.22 1.29
C GLU A 155 -6.07 16.64 1.49
N LYS A 156 -5.46 17.64 0.82
CA LYS A 156 -5.94 19.04 0.79
C LYS A 156 -7.33 19.22 0.18
N GLN A 157 -7.77 18.27 -0.65
CA GLN A 157 -9.11 18.23 -1.24
C GLN A 157 -10.08 17.36 -0.41
N HIS A 158 -9.71 17.01 0.83
CA HIS A 158 -10.40 16.08 1.73
C HIS A 158 -10.48 14.63 1.24
N ALA A 159 -9.66 14.24 0.26
CA ALA A 159 -9.49 12.83 -0.07
C ALA A 159 -8.78 12.11 1.09
N GLN A 160 -9.43 11.11 1.66
CA GLN A 160 -8.87 10.33 2.75
C GLN A 160 -7.90 9.29 2.19
N THR A 161 -6.64 9.69 1.98
CA THR A 161 -5.62 8.92 1.27
C THR A 161 -4.36 8.74 2.13
N GLY A 162 -4.26 7.61 2.85
CA GLY A 162 -3.02 7.24 3.54
C GLY A 162 -1.99 6.63 2.60
N LEU A 163 -0.74 6.49 3.04
CA LEU A 163 0.29 5.73 2.33
C LEU A 163 1.10 4.79 3.24
N MET A 164 1.50 3.65 2.67
CA MET A 164 2.43 2.66 3.22
C MET A 164 3.36 2.23 2.08
N PHE A 165 4.66 2.42 2.26
CA PHE A 165 5.65 2.02 1.26
C PHE A 165 6.11 0.59 1.50
N TRP A 166 6.36 -0.13 0.42
CA TRP A 166 6.87 -1.49 0.48
C TRP A 166 8.35 -1.51 0.06
N ALA A 167 9.29 -1.93 0.90
CA ALA A 167 9.17 -2.29 2.31
C ALA A 167 10.35 -1.74 3.13
N TYR A 168 10.29 -1.89 4.46
CA TYR A 168 11.36 -1.50 5.37
C TYR A 168 12.01 -2.71 6.05
N SER A 169 13.21 -3.08 5.61
CA SER A 169 13.96 -4.22 6.16
C SER A 169 14.94 -3.85 7.29
N GLY A 170 15.06 -2.56 7.61
CA GLY A 170 15.81 -1.97 8.72
C GLY A 170 17.33 -2.15 8.68
N ILE A 171 17.80 -3.35 9.03
CA ILE A 171 19.23 -3.72 9.03
C ILE A 171 19.49 -5.04 8.28
N GLY A 172 18.43 -5.66 7.73
CA GLY A 172 18.54 -6.90 6.98
C GLY A 172 19.16 -6.65 5.61
N ARG A 173 20.17 -7.43 5.23
CA ARG A 173 20.75 -7.42 3.87
C ARG A 173 20.84 -8.86 3.37
N PRO A 174 20.44 -9.15 2.12
CA PRO A 174 20.66 -10.47 1.53
C PRO A 174 22.17 -10.72 1.42
N SER A 175 22.63 -11.88 1.86
CA SER A 175 24.04 -12.32 1.74
C SER A 175 24.20 -13.58 0.88
N ASP A 176 23.08 -14.12 0.41
CA ASP A 176 23.01 -15.31 -0.43
C ASP A 176 23.16 -15.00 -1.93
N SER A 177 23.76 -15.92 -2.69
CA SER A 177 23.91 -15.80 -4.15
C SER A 177 22.60 -15.91 -4.94
N LYS A 178 21.52 -16.29 -4.29
CA LYS A 178 20.13 -16.04 -4.70
C LYS A 178 19.51 -15.18 -3.60
N PRO A 179 19.03 -13.96 -3.88
CA PRO A 179 18.64 -13.03 -2.81
C PRO A 179 17.50 -13.60 -1.97
N THR A 180 17.77 -13.89 -0.70
CA THR A 180 16.75 -14.12 0.32
C THR A 180 16.00 -12.80 0.54
N TRP A 181 14.73 -12.75 0.12
CA TRP A 181 13.91 -11.54 0.13
C TRP A 181 13.70 -11.03 1.56
N VAL A 182 14.17 -9.81 1.83
CA VAL A 182 13.92 -9.07 3.08
C VAL A 182 12.72 -8.11 2.94
N GLY A 183 11.84 -8.40 1.98
CA GLY A 183 10.87 -7.53 1.32
C GLY A 183 10.98 -7.71 -0.20
N ASP A 184 9.95 -7.40 -0.98
CA ASP A 184 9.99 -7.56 -2.45
C ASP A 184 9.33 -6.37 -3.17
N PRO A 185 10.08 -5.43 -3.77
CA PRO A 185 11.46 -5.60 -4.23
C PRO A 185 12.51 -5.30 -3.13
N PRO A 186 13.57 -6.14 -2.98
CA PRO A 186 14.34 -6.33 -1.74
C PRO A 186 15.38 -5.23 -1.46
N HIS A 187 14.94 -4.00 -1.20
CA HIS A 187 15.81 -2.84 -1.34
C HIS A 187 15.52 -1.68 -0.35
N GLU A 188 16.39 -1.47 0.63
CA GLU A 188 16.45 -0.22 1.43
C GLU A 188 17.31 0.86 0.75
N GLU A 189 17.37 2.13 1.17
CA GLU A 189 16.70 2.85 2.27
C GLU A 189 15.87 4.00 1.68
N THR A 190 14.72 4.30 2.27
CA THR A 190 13.76 5.30 1.76
C THR A 190 13.29 6.29 2.84
N LEU A 191 13.69 6.06 4.10
CA LEU A 191 13.14 6.69 5.31
C LEU A 191 13.08 8.22 5.26
N ARG A 192 14.07 8.87 4.63
CA ARG A 192 14.14 10.34 4.55
C ARG A 192 12.95 10.98 3.82
N VAL A 193 12.48 10.39 2.71
CA VAL A 193 11.32 10.91 1.96
C VAL A 193 10.06 10.88 2.82
N PHE A 194 9.88 9.81 3.60
CA PHE A 194 8.76 9.65 4.53
C PHE A 194 8.83 10.59 5.72
N LEU A 195 10.01 10.78 6.31
CA LEU A 195 10.20 11.75 7.39
C LEU A 195 9.89 13.18 6.93
N ASP A 196 10.22 13.54 5.69
CA ASP A 196 9.96 14.89 5.17
C ASP A 196 8.48 15.08 4.78
N HIS A 197 7.81 14.08 4.23
CA HIS A 197 6.35 14.10 3.99
C HIS A 197 5.52 14.10 5.29
N ALA A 198 5.88 13.28 6.28
CA ALA A 198 5.21 13.24 7.57
C ALA A 198 5.31 14.59 8.34
N LYS A 199 6.43 15.33 8.16
CA LYS A 199 6.56 16.71 8.66
C LYS A 199 5.60 17.67 7.94
N GLN A 200 5.41 17.53 6.62
CA GLN A 200 4.49 18.37 5.84
C GLN A 200 3.05 18.20 6.33
N ILE A 201 2.55 16.96 6.42
CA ILE A 201 1.21 16.65 6.96
C ILE A 201 1.06 17.23 8.38
N LYS A 202 2.02 16.98 9.27
CA LYS A 202 1.98 17.47 10.65
C LYS A 202 1.95 18.99 10.76
N ASN A 203 2.66 19.69 9.88
CA ASN A 203 2.77 21.15 9.92
C ASN A 203 1.54 21.86 9.34
N GLU A 204 0.93 21.33 8.26
CA GLU A 204 -0.21 21.99 7.61
C GLU A 204 -1.56 21.62 8.26
N ASN A 205 -1.80 20.36 8.66
CA ASN A 205 -3.14 19.91 9.07
C ASN A 205 -3.52 20.12 10.56
N LYS A 206 -2.60 20.59 11.42
CA LYS A 206 -2.80 20.66 12.90
C LYS A 206 -3.33 19.35 13.54
N LEU A 207 -3.08 18.20 12.91
CA LEU A 207 -3.56 16.91 13.40
C LEU A 207 -2.91 16.56 14.74
N THR A 208 -3.76 16.44 15.76
CA THR A 208 -3.34 15.90 17.06
C THR A 208 -3.12 14.40 16.88
N VAL A 209 -1.87 13.95 17.01
CA VAL A 209 -1.56 12.53 17.15
C VAL A 209 -2.10 12.08 18.51
N LEU A 210 -2.93 11.04 18.51
CA LEU A 210 -3.39 10.33 19.71
C LEU A 210 -2.29 9.38 20.22
#